data_AF-A0A9P6ZEU6-F1
#
_entry.id   AF-A0A9P6ZEU6-F1
#
_cell.length_a   1.000
_cell.length_b   1.000
_cell.length_c   1.000
_cell.angle_alpha   90.00
_cell.angle_beta   90.00
_cell.angle_gamma   90.00
#
_symmetry.space_group_name_H-M   'P 1'
#
loop_
_entity.id
_entity.type
_entity.pdbx_description
1 polymer ?
#
loop_
_entity_poly.entity_id
_entity_poly.type
_entity_poly.pdbx_seq_one_letter_code
_entity_poly.pdbx_strand_id
1 'polypeptide(L)'
;DDLAHRAEESLGRKLFTWQLEAAATVLEGYDVVLDVGTGSGKTICFYLPLLIDETESIGMVVSPLTALMIDQVRQLGYHYNVL
;
A
#
# COMPACT_ATOMS: atom_id res chain seq x y z
N ASP A 1 -16.63 3.15 6.86
CA ASP A 1 -15.67 3.74 5.92
C ASP A 1 -15.52 2.86 4.70
N ASP A 2 -15.97 3.37 3.55
CA ASP A 2 -15.85 2.75 2.23
C ASP A 2 -14.42 2.24 1.96
N LEU A 3 -13.41 3.04 2.31
CA LEU A 3 -12.00 2.73 2.16
C LEU A 3 -11.58 1.44 2.87
N ALA A 4 -12.02 1.24 4.11
CA ALA A 4 -11.66 0.08 4.92
C ALA A 4 -12.23 -1.20 4.33
N HIS A 5 -13.47 -1.12 3.84
CA HIS A 5 -14.15 -2.24 3.20
C HIS A 5 -13.45 -2.63 1.89
N ARG A 6 -13.23 -1.65 1.00
CA ARG A 6 -12.54 -1.86 -0.29
C ARG A 6 -11.11 -2.37 -0.11
N ALA A 7 -10.39 -1.86 0.89
CA ALA A 7 -9.05 -2.35 1.23
C ALA A 7 -9.07 -3.81 1.71
N GLU A 8 -10.05 -4.18 2.55
CA GLU A 8 -10.21 -5.55 3.02
C GLU A 8 -10.60 -6.51 1.89
N GLU A 9 -11.51 -6.10 1.00
CA GLU A 9 -11.87 -6.86 -0.21
C GLU A 9 -10.66 -7.05 -1.14
N SER A 10 -9.85 -6.01 -1.34
CA SER A 10 -8.69 -6.06 -2.24
C SER A 10 -7.53 -6.88 -1.69
N LEU A 11 -7.37 -6.95 -0.36
CA LEU A 11 -6.21 -7.55 0.29
C LEU A 11 -6.52 -8.86 1.04
N GLY A 12 -7.80 -9.22 1.17
CA GLY A 12 -8.23 -10.42 1.90
C GLY A 12 -7.94 -10.38 3.41
N ARG A 13 -7.65 -9.20 3.97
CA ARG A 13 -7.37 -9.02 5.40
C ARG A 13 -7.72 -7.61 5.87
N LYS A 14 -8.06 -7.50 7.15
CA LYS A 14 -8.24 -6.22 7.81
C LYS A 14 -6.90 -5.51 8.04
N LEU A 15 -6.88 -4.22 7.75
CA LEU A 15 -5.73 -3.34 7.97
C LEU A 15 -5.78 -2.64 9.33
N PHE A 16 -4.61 -2.21 9.80
CA PHE A 16 -4.54 -1.34 10.97
C PHE A 16 -5.05 0.06 10.65
N THR A 17 -5.64 0.73 11.64
CA THR A 17 -6.20 2.09 11.47
C THR A 17 -5.19 3.06 10.86
N TRP A 18 -3.94 3.06 11.34
CA TRP A 18 -2.89 3.95 10.82
C TRP A 18 -2.54 3.69 9.34
N GLN A 19 -2.74 2.47 8.83
CA GLN A 19 -2.50 2.17 7.40
C GLN A 19 -3.60 2.78 6.53
N LEU A 20 -4.84 2.74 7.02
CA LEU A 20 -6.00 3.35 6.36
C LEU A 20 -5.92 4.87 6.40
N GLU A 21 -5.53 5.44 7.54
CA GLU A 21 -5.31 6.89 7.69
C GLU A 21 -4.23 7.38 6.73
N ALA A 22 -3.08 6.70 6.67
CA ALA A 22 -2.01 7.04 5.74
C ALA A 22 -2.47 7.01 4.28
N ALA A 23 -3.25 6.00 3.89
CA ALA A 23 -3.77 5.90 2.53
C ALA A 23 -4.81 6.98 2.21
N ALA A 24 -5.72 7.27 3.14
CA ALA A 24 -6.70 8.34 3.00
C ALA A 24 -6.01 9.69 2.81
N THR A 25 -5.01 10.01 3.62
CA THR A 25 -4.24 11.27 3.51
C THR A 25 -3.55 11.40 2.16
N VAL A 26 -2.98 10.31 1.61
CA VAL A 26 -2.39 10.32 0.27
C VAL A 26 -3.45 10.53 -0.82
N LEU A 27 -4.61 9.85 -0.73
CA LEU A 27 -5.71 10.01 -1.69
C LEU A 27 -6.32 11.41 -1.69
N GLU A 28 -6.27 12.10 -0.55
CA GLU A 28 -6.66 13.50 -0.43
C GLU A 28 -5.62 14.47 -1.02
N GLY A 29 -4.48 13.96 -1.49
CA GLY A 29 -3.41 14.73 -2.13
C GLY A 29 -2.40 15.34 -1.16
N TYR A 30 -2.33 14.86 0.08
CA TYR A 30 -1.37 15.33 1.08
C TYR A 30 -0.14 14.42 1.20
N ASP A 31 0.99 15.02 1.57
CA ASP A 31 2.23 14.30 1.90
C ASP A 31 2.13 13.61 3.27
N VAL A 32 2.67 12.39 3.36
CA VAL A 32 2.67 11.59 4.60
C VAL A 32 4.09 11.19 5.00
N VAL A 33 4.44 11.42 6.26
CA VAL A 33 5.63 10.86 6.90
C VAL A 33 5.19 9.76 7.88
N LEU A 34 5.69 8.55 7.68
CA LEU A 34 5.39 7.40 8.52
C LEU A 34 6.54 7.08 9.47
N ASP A 35 6.36 7.36 10.76
CA ASP A 35 7.26 6.92 11.83
C ASP A 35 6.75 5.60 12.44
N VAL A 36 7.13 4.49 11.81
CA VAL A 36 6.69 3.14 12.19
C VAL A 36 7.85 2.18 12.12
N GLY A 37 7.89 1.26 13.09
CA GLY A 37 8.95 0.27 13.22
C GLY A 37 9.13 -0.62 11.98
N THR A 38 10.29 -1.27 11.91
CA THR A 38 10.53 -2.35 10.94
C THR A 38 9.60 -3.53 11.22
N GLY A 39 9.12 -4.20 10.17
CA GLY A 39 8.19 -5.34 10.32
C GLY A 39 6.74 -4.97 10.59
N SER A 40 6.42 -3.70 10.89
CA SER A 40 5.05 -3.23 11.15
C SER A 40 4.13 -3.22 9.92
N GLY A 41 4.63 -3.57 8.74
CA GLY A 41 3.83 -3.63 7.52
C GLY A 41 3.64 -2.28 6.81
N LYS A 42 4.48 -1.27 7.09
CA LYS A 42 4.42 0.07 6.44
C LYS A 42 4.48 0.03 4.91
N THR A 43 5.04 -1.04 4.33
CA THR A 43 5.10 -1.23 2.88
C THR A 43 3.72 -1.16 2.23
N ILE A 44 2.65 -1.62 2.91
CA ILE A 44 1.28 -1.55 2.38
C ILE A 44 0.87 -0.13 2.01
N CYS A 45 1.33 0.87 2.77
CA CYS A 45 0.97 2.26 2.56
C CYS A 45 1.55 2.84 1.25
N PHE A 46 2.50 2.16 0.60
CA PHE A 46 3.04 2.60 -0.69
C PHE A 46 2.14 2.22 -1.87
N TYR A 47 1.37 1.15 -1.76
CA TYR A 47 0.54 0.64 -2.87
C TYR A 47 -0.95 0.67 -2.56
N LEU A 48 -1.36 0.65 -1.28
CA LEU A 48 -2.76 0.75 -0.90
C LEU A 48 -3.49 1.91 -1.57
N PRO A 49 -2.95 3.15 -1.63
CA PRO A 49 -3.59 4.25 -2.37
C PRO A 49 -3.85 3.92 -3.83
N LEU A 50 -2.91 3.24 -4.52
CA LEU A 50 -3.05 2.87 -5.93
C LEU A 50 -4.06 1.74 -6.16
N LEU A 51 -4.19 0.82 -5.20
CA LEU A 51 -5.10 -0.32 -5.32
C LEU A 51 -6.57 0.08 -5.18
N ILE A 52 -6.82 1.15 -4.44
CA ILE A 52 -8.16 1.67 -4.16
C ILE A 52 -8.42 2.99 -4.90
N ASP A 53 -7.49 3.45 -5.72
CA ASP A 53 -7.74 4.54 -6.64
C ASP A 53 -8.58 4.00 -7.81
N GLU A 54 -9.66 4.71 -8.15
CA GLU A 54 -10.53 4.35 -9.27
C GLU A 54 -10.08 5.01 -10.59
N THR A 55 -8.99 5.79 -10.53
CA THR A 55 -8.37 6.45 -11.68
C THR A 55 -7.17 5.66 -12.20
N GLU A 56 -6.72 5.95 -13.43
CA GLU A 56 -5.51 5.34 -14.03
C GLU A 56 -4.21 5.95 -13.48
N SER A 57 -4.06 6.01 -12.16
CA SER A 57 -2.88 6.57 -11.49
C SER A 57 -1.67 5.66 -11.55
N ILE A 58 -0.47 6.27 -11.55
CA ILE A 58 0.82 5.59 -11.50
C ILE A 58 1.53 5.97 -10.21
N GLY A 59 1.95 4.97 -9.44
CA GLY A 59 2.81 5.18 -8.27
C GLY A 59 4.26 4.79 -8.53
N MET A 60 5.19 5.54 -7.93
CA MET A 60 6.62 5.28 -7.99
C MET A 60 7.17 5.06 -6.59
N VAL A 61 7.78 3.90 -6.36
CA VAL A 61 8.45 3.57 -5.10
C VAL A 61 9.95 3.60 -5.30
N VAL A 62 10.63 4.49 -4.57
CA VAL A 62 12.09 4.59 -4.57
C VAL A 62 12.63 3.98 -3.27
N SER A 63 13.54 3.02 -3.40
CA SER A 63 14.16 2.33 -2.26
C SER A 63 15.67 2.22 -2.47
N PRO A 64 16.49 2.41 -1.42
CA PRO A 64 17.94 2.31 -1.53
C PRO A 64 18.46 0.86 -1.65
N LEU A 65 17.61 -0.15 -1.41
CA LEU A 65 18.03 -1.56 -1.32
C LEU A 65 17.43 -2.41 -2.44
N THR A 66 18.22 -2.72 -3.47
CA THR A 66 17.77 -3.53 -4.62
C THR A 66 17.24 -4.91 -4.22
N ALA A 67 17.91 -5.60 -3.29
CA ALA A 67 17.45 -6.92 -2.81
C ALA A 67 16.05 -6.84 -2.18
N LEU A 68 15.80 -5.79 -1.39
CA LEU A 68 14.49 -5.54 -0.79
C LEU A 68 13.42 -5.21 -1.83
N MET A 69 13.78 -4.45 -2.88
CA MET A 69 12.87 -4.16 -3.98
C MET A 69 12.40 -5.45 -4.67
N ILE A 70 13.33 -6.38 -4.94
CA ILE A 70 13.00 -7.67 -5.56
C ILE A 70 12.04 -8.47 -4.67
N ASP A 71 12.28 -8.50 -3.37
CA ASP A 71 11.41 -9.22 -2.43
C ASP A 71 10.01 -8.60 -2.33
N GLN A 72 9.92 -7.26 -2.34
CA GLN A 72 8.64 -6.54 -2.35
C GLN A 72 7.84 -6.78 -3.63
N VAL A 73 8.49 -6.75 -4.80
CA VAL A 73 7.85 -7.06 -6.09
C VAL A 73 7.34 -8.49 -6.12
N ARG A 74 8.12 -9.47 -5.62
CA ARG A 74 7.66 -10.86 -5.51
C ARG A 74 6.42 -10.97 -4.64
N GLN A 75 6.39 -10.33 -3.46
CA GLN A 75 5.23 -10.36 -2.57
C GLN A 75 3.97 -9.79 -3.22
N LEU A 76 4.12 -8.72 -4.02
CA LEU A 76 3.03 -8.17 -4.84
C LEU A 76 2.61 -9.16 -5.93
N GLY A 77 3.55 -9.70 -6.71
CA GLY A 77 3.26 -10.68 -7.77
C GLY A 77 2.69 -12.01 -7.27
N TYR A 78 2.90 -12.38 -6.00
CA TYR A 78 2.22 -13.52 -5.39
C TYR A 78 0.79 -13.18 -4.91
N HIS A 79 0.50 -11.92 -4.58
CA HIS A 79 -0.88 -11.45 -4.29
C HIS A 79 -1.69 -11.23 -5.57
N TYR A 80 -1.04 -10.84 -6.66
CA TYR A 80 -1.63 -10.70 -7.99
C TYR A 80 -1.17 -11.87 -8.85
N ASN A 81 -1.89 -12.99 -8.80
CA ASN A 81 -1.79 -13.98 -9.87
C ASN A 81 -2.17 -13.26 -11.18
N VAL A 82 -1.14 -12.80 -11.90
CA VAL A 82 -1.25 -12.43 -13.30
C VAL A 82 -1.35 -13.72 -14.09
N LEU A 83 -2.58 -14.24 -14.17
CA LEU A 83 -3.13 -15.05 -15.25
C LEU A 83 -4.49 -14.47 -15.63
#